data_AF-A0AAU9VU82-F1
#
_entry.id   AF-A0AAU9VU82-F1
#
_cell.length_a   1.000
_cell.length_b   1.000
_cell.length_c   1.000
_cell.angle_alpha   90.00
_cell.angle_beta   90.00
_cell.angle_gamma   90.00
#
_symmetry.space_group_name_H-M   'P 1'
#
loop_
_entity.id
_entity.type
_entity.pdbx_description
1 polymer ?
#
loop_
_entity_poly.entity_id
_entity_poly.type
_entity_poly.pdbx_seq_one_letter_code
_entity_poly.pdbx_strand_id
1 'polypeptide(L)'
;GWDSAHPAFSCKEILDSGHSKGDGEYWIDPEKSGNPLKVYCDMSRYGGKRMNFCFETRRPQQDSCYWNVLLHECHQIIKVCFISGGWLLVSNVEFGSPSPKVSVETSYRGIGKSHMVLQKSAMKELRRYLSFTQLRFHCRKKQGRTFHVVTASNSSGEAVVQYFSGQTDKRPDACGSFVRVTWDDNSKLAGICKDWGQVTGESLIGKWGHSEDPGSLYWYPVFKRSMYHLRVKLHKTDLKKMECDDGTGTNNDTNGDFWKVFVR
;
A
#
# COMPACT_ATOMS: atom_id res chain seq x y z
N GLY A 1 4.11 18.62 10.14
CA GLY A 1 3.89 19.83 10.96
C GLY A 1 2.65 19.66 11.78
N TRP A 2 2.55 20.39 12.90
CA TRP A 2 1.40 20.33 13.80
C TRP A 2 0.26 21.26 13.39
N ASP A 3 0.61 22.35 12.73
CA ASP A 3 -0.30 23.37 12.26
C ASP A 3 0.08 23.81 10.84
N SER A 4 -0.81 24.57 10.20
CA SER A 4 -0.62 25.06 8.84
C SER A 4 0.43 26.17 8.72
N ALA A 5 0.86 26.83 9.81
CA ALA A 5 1.95 27.80 9.75
C ALA A 5 3.33 27.11 9.77
N HIS A 6 3.42 25.91 10.36
CA HIS A 6 4.63 25.10 10.43
C HIS A 6 4.43 23.69 9.87
N PRO A 7 4.12 23.55 8.56
CA PRO A 7 4.00 22.23 7.94
C PRO A 7 5.37 21.54 7.87
N ALA A 8 5.35 20.21 7.82
CA ALA A 8 6.56 19.45 7.49
C ALA A 8 6.60 19.18 5.99
N PHE A 9 7.74 18.77 5.45
CA PHE A 9 7.84 18.28 4.09
C PHE A 9 7.11 16.94 3.89
N SER A 10 7.19 16.01 4.85
CA SER A 10 6.56 14.67 4.71
C SER A 10 6.25 13.99 6.05
N CYS A 11 5.39 12.96 6.03
CA CYS A 11 5.17 12.10 7.20
C CYS A 11 6.46 11.43 7.70
N LYS A 12 7.34 11.03 6.77
CA LYS A 12 8.64 10.43 7.09
C LYS A 12 9.54 11.40 7.84
N GLU A 13 9.64 12.64 7.36
CA GLU A 13 10.43 13.69 8.04
C GLU A 13 9.94 13.93 9.46
N ILE A 14 8.61 14.03 9.68
CA ILE A 14 8.04 14.22 11.02
C ILE A 14 8.47 13.11 11.97
N LEU A 15 8.47 11.86 11.48
CA LEU A 15 8.90 10.71 12.27
C LEU A 15 10.41 10.75 12.55
N ASP A 16 11.22 11.01 11.53
CA ASP A 16 12.68 10.99 11.61
C ASP A 16 13.22 12.14 12.49
N SER A 17 12.54 13.29 12.50
CA SER A 17 12.91 14.44 13.33
C SER A 17 12.47 14.31 14.79
N GLY A 18 11.82 13.21 15.18
CA GLY A 18 11.31 13.01 16.55
C GLY A 18 10.09 13.87 16.90
N HIS A 19 9.43 14.47 15.90
CA HIS A 19 8.21 15.26 16.08
C HIS A 19 6.95 14.43 15.83
N SER A 20 6.98 13.11 16.04
CA SER A 20 5.78 12.28 15.96
C SER A 20 5.08 12.20 17.32
N LYS A 21 3.74 12.28 17.33
CA LYS A 21 2.87 12.04 18.49
C LYS A 21 2.04 10.76 18.31
N GLY A 22 2.43 9.91 17.36
CA GLY A 22 1.67 8.72 16.95
C GLY A 22 0.85 8.93 15.68
N ASP A 23 0.02 7.95 15.36
CA ASP A 23 -0.78 7.96 14.14
C ASP A 23 -1.84 9.06 14.20
N GLY A 24 -2.07 9.75 13.10
CA GLY A 24 -3.08 10.81 13.08
C GLY A 24 -2.90 11.82 11.98
N GLU A 25 -3.58 12.95 12.14
CA GLU A 25 -3.56 14.04 11.19
C GLU A 25 -2.38 14.98 11.44
N TYR A 26 -1.69 15.34 10.36
CA TYR A 26 -0.55 16.24 10.34
C TYR A 26 -0.66 17.20 9.16
N TRP A 27 0.10 18.29 9.19
CA TRP A 27 0.22 19.23 8.06
C TRP A 27 1.52 18.99 7.30
N ILE A 28 1.42 18.83 5.97
CA ILE A 28 2.58 18.74 5.09
C ILE A 28 2.52 19.76 3.96
N ASP A 29 3.70 20.23 3.51
CA ASP A 29 3.88 21.06 2.32
C ASP A 29 5.02 20.48 1.46
N PRO A 30 4.73 19.47 0.63
CA PRO A 30 5.72 18.84 -0.24
C PRO A 30 6.36 19.81 -1.24
N GLU A 31 5.62 20.84 -1.67
CA GLU A 31 6.10 21.81 -2.66
C GLU A 31 6.93 22.92 -2.04
N LYS A 32 6.85 23.10 -0.70
CA LYS A 32 7.31 24.31 -0.01
C LYS A 32 6.68 25.57 -0.62
N SER A 33 5.44 25.46 -1.07
CA SER A 33 4.74 26.56 -1.77
C SER A 33 4.05 27.53 -0.79
N GLY A 34 4.03 27.21 0.52
CA GLY A 34 3.22 27.93 1.50
C GLY A 34 1.73 27.53 1.47
N ASN A 35 1.38 26.46 0.75
CA ASN A 35 0.01 25.94 0.66
C ASN A 35 -0.06 24.50 1.21
N PRO A 36 0.05 24.34 2.55
CA PRO A 36 0.08 23.02 3.17
C PRO A 36 -1.29 22.34 3.11
N LEU A 37 -1.25 21.01 3.09
CA LEU A 37 -2.42 20.16 3.18
C LEU A 37 -2.41 19.35 4.48
N LYS A 38 -3.60 19.13 5.03
CA LYS A 38 -3.81 18.24 6.18
C LYS A 38 -3.92 16.80 5.69
N VAL A 39 -3.11 15.92 6.25
CA VAL A 39 -2.96 14.53 5.81
C VAL A 39 -2.96 13.57 6.98
N TYR A 40 -3.28 12.30 6.74
CA TYR A 40 -3.10 11.26 7.73
C TYR A 40 -1.73 10.60 7.57
N CYS A 41 -0.97 10.54 8.65
CA CYS A 41 0.30 9.83 8.73
C CYS A 41 0.17 8.63 9.68
N ASP A 42 0.55 7.46 9.19
CA ASP A 42 0.82 6.29 10.03
C ASP A 42 2.30 6.32 10.45
N MET A 43 2.50 6.61 11.73
CA MET A 43 3.77 6.76 12.42
C MET A 43 4.16 5.47 13.18
N SER A 44 3.27 4.48 13.24
CA SER A 44 3.45 3.22 13.91
C SER A 44 4.56 2.38 13.26
N ARG A 45 5.33 1.70 14.11
CA ARG A 45 6.34 0.73 13.68
C ARG A 45 5.76 -0.66 13.90
N TYR A 46 5.59 -1.43 12.82
CA TYR A 46 5.07 -2.79 12.90
C TYR A 46 6.22 -3.80 12.84
N GLY A 47 6.24 -4.73 13.79
CA GLY A 47 7.21 -5.82 13.86
C GLY A 47 6.60 -7.01 14.57
N GLY A 48 6.56 -8.16 13.90
CA GLY A 48 6.03 -9.38 14.49
C GLY A 48 7.00 -9.96 15.52
N LYS A 49 6.64 -9.93 16.81
CA LYS A 49 7.18 -10.88 17.80
C LYS A 49 6.48 -12.23 17.60
N ARG A 50 7.15 -13.17 16.93
CA ARG A 50 6.96 -14.61 17.15
C ARG A 50 8.32 -15.28 17.13
N MET A 51 8.95 -15.28 18.30
CA MET A 51 10.14 -16.06 18.60
C MET A 51 9.68 -17.49 18.88
N ASN A 52 9.57 -18.32 17.84
CA ASN A 52 9.42 -19.76 17.98
C ASN A 52 10.77 -20.38 17.58
N PHE A 53 11.54 -20.80 18.57
CA PHE A 53 12.73 -21.63 18.38
C PHE A 53 12.30 -23.00 17.85
N CYS A 54 12.66 -23.34 16.61
CA CYS A 54 12.69 -24.73 16.11
C CYS A 54 13.87 -24.90 15.13
N PHE A 55 14.61 -26.00 15.32
CA PHE A 55 15.84 -26.42 14.62
C PHE A 55 15.59 -26.96 13.19
N GLU A 56 16.58 -26.72 12.29
CA GLU A 56 17.02 -27.43 11.05
C GLU A 56 15.95 -27.92 10.01
N THR A 57 16.00 -27.82 8.66
CA THR A 57 17.06 -27.86 7.62
C THR A 57 16.60 -27.19 6.29
N ARG A 58 17.53 -26.46 5.62
CA ARG A 58 17.73 -26.14 4.18
C ARG A 58 16.56 -25.77 3.22
N ARG A 59 16.59 -24.54 2.68
CA ARG A 59 16.87 -24.17 1.25
C ARG A 59 16.87 -22.63 1.06
N PRO A 60 17.72 -22.06 0.16
CA PRO A 60 17.84 -20.61 0.00
C PRO A 60 17.02 -20.08 -1.19
N GLN A 61 16.16 -19.08 -0.96
CA GLN A 61 15.86 -18.09 -2.00
C GLN A 61 15.35 -16.76 -1.41
N GLN A 62 16.10 -15.70 -1.78
CA GLN A 62 15.76 -14.28 -1.80
C GLN A 62 16.01 -13.44 -0.52
N ASP A 63 17.05 -12.61 -0.63
CA ASP A 63 17.51 -11.63 0.35
C ASP A 63 17.00 -10.22 -0.01
N SER A 64 16.35 -9.55 0.95
CA SER A 64 16.73 -8.20 1.41
C SER A 64 15.77 -7.71 2.52
N CYS A 65 16.28 -7.69 3.76
CA CYS A 65 15.83 -6.91 4.93
C CYS A 65 17.05 -6.81 5.87
N TYR A 66 17.66 -5.62 6.04
CA TYR A 66 18.69 -5.32 7.05
C TYR A 66 18.10 -4.35 8.10
N TRP A 67 18.32 -4.50 9.41
CA TRP A 67 19.52 -4.09 10.17
C TRP A 67 19.90 -5.08 11.30
N ASN A 68 21.20 -5.13 11.62
CA ASN A 68 21.83 -5.97 12.64
C ASN A 68 21.24 -5.78 14.05
N VAL A 69 21.02 -6.88 14.78
CA VAL A 69 21.05 -6.91 16.25
C VAL A 69 22.17 -7.88 16.65
N LEU A 70 23.22 -7.37 17.26
CA LEU A 70 24.30 -8.15 17.86
C LEU A 70 23.76 -8.89 19.09
N LEU A 71 23.57 -10.20 18.97
CA LEU A 71 23.67 -11.12 20.10
C LEU A 71 24.79 -12.08 19.73
N HIS A 72 25.88 -11.98 20.48
CA HIS A 72 27.12 -12.72 20.28
C HIS A 72 26.82 -14.23 20.13
N GLU A 73 27.36 -14.80 19.05
CA GLU A 73 27.46 -16.25 18.76
C GLU A 73 26.20 -17.01 18.32
N CYS A 74 25.55 -16.56 17.24
CA CYS A 74 24.74 -17.46 16.40
C CYS A 74 24.81 -17.08 14.90
N HIS A 75 25.30 -17.99 14.07
CA HIS A 75 25.54 -17.81 12.62
C HIS A 75 24.27 -17.92 11.75
N GLN A 76 23.10 -17.46 12.21
CA GLN A 76 21.90 -17.33 11.37
C GLN A 76 21.16 -16.02 11.61
N ILE A 77 21.14 -15.17 10.58
CA ILE A 77 20.45 -13.89 10.55
C ILE A 77 18.94 -14.16 10.61
N ILE A 78 18.31 -13.91 11.77
CA ILE A 78 16.85 -13.83 11.86
C ILE A 78 16.41 -12.58 11.08
N LYS A 79 15.85 -12.76 9.89
CA LYS A 79 15.24 -11.68 9.11
C LYS A 79 13.95 -11.21 9.78
N VAL A 80 14.05 -10.28 10.72
CA VAL A 80 12.89 -9.58 11.27
C VAL A 80 12.60 -8.37 10.38
N CYS A 81 11.55 -8.47 9.57
CA CYS A 81 11.09 -7.34 8.75
C CYS A 81 10.30 -6.37 9.65
N PHE A 82 10.92 -5.27 10.04
CA PHE A 82 10.23 -4.14 10.68
C PHE A 82 9.70 -3.18 9.61
N ILE A 83 8.40 -2.93 9.60
CA ILE A 83 7.80 -1.85 8.82
C ILE A 83 7.90 -0.60 9.67
N SER A 84 8.88 0.25 9.40
CA SER A 84 9.02 1.57 10.02
C SER A 84 7.81 2.45 9.69
N GLY A 85 7.44 3.37 10.59
CA GLY A 85 6.38 4.35 10.36
C GLY A 85 6.77 5.49 9.41
N GLY A 86 5.94 6.54 9.38
CA GLY A 86 6.13 7.72 8.54
C GLY A 86 5.43 7.57 7.18
N TRP A 87 4.38 6.76 7.11
CA TRP A 87 3.61 6.49 5.91
C TRP A 87 2.54 7.56 5.70
N LEU A 88 2.51 8.16 4.52
CA LEU A 88 1.46 9.07 4.10
C LEU A 88 0.29 8.28 3.51
N LEU A 89 -0.92 8.46 4.05
CA LEU A 89 -2.15 7.89 3.48
C LEU A 89 -2.53 8.64 2.21
N VAL A 90 -2.44 7.98 1.07
CA VAL A 90 -2.73 8.56 -0.24
C VAL A 90 -4.04 8.07 -0.82
N SER A 91 -4.66 7.02 -0.31
CA SER A 91 -6.02 6.65 -0.71
C SER A 91 -6.71 5.98 0.46
N ASN A 92 -7.95 6.38 0.71
CA ASN A 92 -8.73 5.93 1.84
C ASN A 92 -10.18 5.68 1.42
N VAL A 93 -10.61 4.43 1.53
CA VAL A 93 -12.01 4.08 1.37
C VAL A 93 -12.38 3.19 2.53
N GLU A 94 -13.30 3.66 3.36
CA GLU A 94 -13.93 2.84 4.41
C GLU A 94 -15.39 2.58 4.02
N PHE A 95 -15.84 1.33 4.16
CA PHE A 95 -17.22 0.96 3.88
C PHE A 95 -18.12 1.35 5.05
N GLY A 96 -19.30 1.89 4.71
CA GLY A 96 -20.32 2.29 5.67
C GLY A 96 -21.72 2.18 5.08
N SER A 97 -22.72 2.12 5.95
CA SER A 97 -24.13 2.23 5.61
C SER A 97 -24.70 3.51 6.26
N PRO A 98 -25.19 4.49 5.48
CA PRO A 98 -25.34 4.46 4.02
C PRO A 98 -23.99 4.48 3.27
N SER A 99 -23.99 3.97 2.04
CA SER A 99 -22.78 3.89 1.21
C SER A 99 -22.11 5.26 1.06
N PRO A 100 -20.80 5.38 1.33
CA PRO A 100 -20.11 6.65 1.24
C PRO A 100 -19.89 7.05 -0.22
N LYS A 101 -19.82 8.37 -0.44
CA LYS A 101 -19.37 8.94 -1.71
C LYS A 101 -17.84 8.95 -1.72
N VAL A 102 -17.26 8.32 -2.73
CA VAL A 102 -15.82 8.27 -2.94
C VAL A 102 -15.44 9.26 -4.03
N SER A 103 -14.48 10.10 -3.70
CA SER A 103 -13.91 11.07 -4.63
C SER A 103 -12.69 10.49 -5.35
N VAL A 104 -12.61 10.69 -6.66
CA VAL A 104 -11.48 10.22 -7.48
C VAL A 104 -10.65 11.44 -7.84
N GLU A 105 -9.50 11.58 -7.21
CA GLU A 105 -8.69 12.80 -7.24
C GLU A 105 -7.63 12.74 -8.33
N THR A 106 -7.59 13.75 -9.19
CA THR A 106 -6.62 13.88 -10.29
C THR A 106 -5.34 14.62 -9.91
N SER A 107 -5.33 15.26 -8.73
CA SER A 107 -4.18 15.94 -8.12
C SER A 107 -3.95 15.43 -6.69
N TYR A 108 -2.69 15.42 -6.26
CA TYR A 108 -2.35 15.01 -4.89
C TYR A 108 -2.91 15.95 -3.81
N ARG A 109 -3.29 17.19 -4.17
CA ARG A 109 -3.95 18.13 -3.25
C ARG A 109 -5.32 17.65 -2.77
N GLY A 110 -5.88 16.61 -3.38
CA GLY A 110 -7.06 15.89 -2.90
C GLY A 110 -6.83 15.04 -1.64
N ILE A 111 -5.58 14.83 -1.22
CA ILE A 111 -5.24 14.11 0.02
C ILE A 111 -5.82 14.84 1.23
N GLY A 112 -6.36 14.05 2.17
CA GLY A 112 -7.02 14.53 3.39
C GLY A 112 -8.55 14.45 3.34
N LYS A 113 -9.15 14.21 2.15
CA LYS A 113 -10.59 13.91 2.04
C LYS A 113 -10.92 12.57 2.70
N SER A 114 -12.09 12.51 3.37
CA SER A 114 -12.50 11.33 4.15
C SER A 114 -12.56 10.04 3.33
N HIS A 115 -13.21 10.07 2.16
CA HIS A 115 -13.28 8.93 1.23
C HIS A 115 -12.76 9.35 -0.14
N MET A 116 -11.54 8.93 -0.48
CA MET A 116 -10.89 9.30 -1.72
C MET A 116 -9.94 8.22 -2.24
N VAL A 117 -9.71 8.24 -3.55
CA VAL A 117 -8.65 7.49 -4.22
C VAL A 117 -7.89 8.42 -5.17
N LEU A 118 -6.56 8.29 -5.23
CA LEU A 118 -5.75 9.04 -6.20
C LEU A 118 -5.69 8.32 -7.54
N GLN A 119 -5.83 9.10 -8.62
CA GLN A 119 -5.49 8.62 -9.96
C GLN A 119 -3.98 8.57 -10.17
N LYS A 120 -3.57 7.87 -11.23
CA LYS A 120 -2.18 7.79 -11.69
C LYS A 120 -1.57 9.18 -11.92
N SER A 121 -2.34 10.16 -12.42
CA SER A 121 -1.86 11.55 -12.59
C SER A 121 -1.51 12.22 -11.26
N ALA A 122 -2.35 12.05 -10.24
CA ALA A 122 -2.12 12.59 -8.90
C ALA A 122 -0.89 11.96 -8.25
N MET A 123 -0.72 10.65 -8.40
CA MET A 123 0.47 9.94 -7.92
C MET A 123 1.75 10.40 -8.63
N LYS A 124 1.67 10.67 -9.94
CA LYS A 124 2.77 11.24 -10.73
C LYS A 124 3.16 12.63 -10.27
N GLU A 125 2.17 13.48 -9.99
CA GLU A 125 2.39 14.80 -9.41
C GLU A 125 3.04 14.68 -8.03
N LEU A 126 2.49 13.87 -7.13
CA LEU A 126 3.01 13.66 -5.78
C LEU A 126 4.46 13.19 -5.79
N ARG A 127 4.82 12.25 -6.68
CA ARG A 127 6.17 11.69 -6.75
C ARG A 127 7.24 12.70 -7.16
N ARG A 128 6.87 13.80 -7.81
CA ARG A 128 7.79 14.90 -8.15
C ARG A 128 8.21 15.69 -6.91
N TYR A 129 7.30 15.83 -5.94
CA TYR A 129 7.54 16.60 -4.72
C TYR A 129 7.99 15.71 -3.57
N LEU A 130 7.38 14.53 -3.41
CA LEU A 130 7.78 13.52 -2.44
C LEU A 130 8.51 12.38 -3.12
N SER A 131 9.78 12.21 -2.78
CA SER A 131 10.61 11.12 -3.33
C SER A 131 10.35 9.77 -2.66
N PHE A 132 9.09 9.35 -2.54
CA PHE A 132 8.71 8.10 -1.90
C PHE A 132 9.20 6.88 -2.70
N THR A 133 9.71 5.86 -2.01
CA THR A 133 10.33 4.67 -2.60
C THR A 133 9.55 3.40 -2.29
N GLN A 134 8.49 3.50 -1.50
CA GLN A 134 7.64 2.36 -1.18
C GLN A 134 6.15 2.69 -1.26
N LEU A 135 5.38 1.68 -1.63
CA LEU A 135 3.93 1.65 -1.53
C LEU A 135 3.50 0.57 -0.54
N ARG A 136 2.45 0.84 0.22
CA ARG A 136 1.80 -0.15 1.09
C ARG A 136 0.33 -0.23 0.76
N PHE A 137 -0.11 -1.42 0.37
CA PHE A 137 -1.52 -1.73 0.15
C PHE A 137 -2.04 -2.41 1.42
N HIS A 138 -3.12 -1.88 1.98
CA HIS A 138 -3.74 -2.40 3.19
C HIS A 138 -5.26 -2.40 3.00
N CYS A 139 -5.79 -3.56 2.67
CA CYS A 139 -7.21 -3.78 2.46
C CYS A 139 -7.70 -4.86 3.40
N ARG A 140 -8.75 -4.59 4.17
CA ARG A 140 -9.27 -5.51 5.16
C ARG A 140 -10.78 -5.61 5.09
N LYS A 141 -11.26 -6.86 5.11
CA LYS A 141 -12.64 -7.20 5.46
C LYS A 141 -12.70 -7.89 6.80
N LYS A 142 -13.52 -7.37 7.72
CA LYS A 142 -13.74 -7.94 9.06
C LYS A 142 -14.23 -9.38 8.98
N GLN A 143 -15.14 -9.67 8.05
CA GLN A 143 -15.67 -11.00 7.78
C GLN A 143 -15.02 -11.64 6.53
N GLY A 144 -13.71 -11.43 6.33
CA GLY A 144 -13.03 -11.91 5.14
C GLY A 144 -11.51 -11.96 5.31
N ARG A 145 -10.81 -11.54 4.25
CA ARG A 145 -9.34 -11.52 4.21
C ARG A 145 -8.81 -10.10 4.34
N THR A 146 -7.58 -10.04 4.81
CA THR A 146 -6.72 -8.87 4.83
C THR A 146 -5.63 -9.09 3.80
N PHE A 147 -5.61 -8.23 2.78
CA PHE A 147 -4.49 -8.07 1.87
C PHE A 147 -3.62 -6.93 2.38
N HIS A 148 -2.47 -7.25 2.96
CA HIS A 148 -1.55 -6.28 3.51
C HIS A 148 -0.11 -6.56 3.05
N VAL A 149 0.35 -5.76 2.10
CA VAL A 149 1.69 -5.90 1.49
C VAL A 149 2.36 -4.55 1.36
N VAL A 150 3.69 -4.56 1.40
CA VAL A 150 4.55 -3.40 1.17
C VAL A 150 5.48 -3.72 0.01
N THR A 151 5.74 -2.77 -0.89
CA THR A 151 6.74 -2.98 -1.94
C THR A 151 8.12 -3.21 -1.31
N ALA A 152 8.87 -4.15 -1.88
CA ALA A 152 10.19 -4.52 -1.38
C ALA A 152 11.18 -3.35 -1.55
N SER A 153 12.13 -3.21 -0.63
CA SER A 153 13.20 -2.21 -0.72
C SER A 153 14.31 -2.67 -1.68
N ASN A 154 13.94 -2.95 -2.94
CA ASN A 154 14.82 -3.39 -4.01
C ASN A 154 14.35 -2.82 -5.35
N SER A 155 15.08 -3.10 -6.44
CA SER A 155 14.74 -2.62 -7.78
C SER A 155 13.37 -3.10 -8.26
N SER A 156 12.95 -4.31 -7.90
CA SER A 156 11.63 -4.85 -8.24
C SER A 156 10.51 -4.07 -7.55
N GLY A 157 10.68 -3.67 -6.29
CA GLY A 157 9.72 -2.83 -5.59
C GLY A 157 9.69 -1.40 -6.11
N GLU A 158 10.85 -0.81 -6.45
CA GLU A 158 10.89 0.50 -7.11
C GLU A 158 10.17 0.48 -8.47
N ALA A 159 10.28 -0.61 -9.23
CA ALA A 159 9.52 -0.74 -10.49
C ALA A 159 7.99 -0.67 -10.27
N VAL A 160 7.49 -1.18 -9.14
CA VAL A 160 6.08 -1.02 -8.73
C VAL A 160 5.74 0.43 -8.42
N VAL A 161 6.60 1.11 -7.69
CA VAL A 161 6.44 2.54 -7.38
C VAL A 161 6.42 3.37 -8.66
N GLN A 162 7.34 3.14 -9.59
CA GLN A 162 7.40 3.83 -10.88
C GLN A 162 6.13 3.62 -11.72
N TYR A 163 5.61 2.39 -11.74
CA TYR A 163 4.41 2.05 -12.48
C TYR A 163 3.16 2.78 -11.93
N PHE A 164 2.91 2.69 -10.62
CA PHE A 164 1.74 3.33 -9.99
C PHE A 164 1.89 4.85 -9.82
N SER A 165 3.11 5.39 -9.90
CA SER A 165 3.37 6.84 -9.98
C SER A 165 3.46 7.37 -11.41
N GLY A 166 3.11 6.58 -12.43
CA GLY A 166 3.07 7.04 -13.82
C GLY A 166 4.41 7.55 -14.38
N GLN A 167 5.52 7.05 -13.84
CA GLN A 167 6.86 7.23 -14.39
C GLN A 167 7.13 6.27 -15.56
N THR A 168 6.47 5.10 -15.56
CA THR A 168 6.55 4.11 -16.64
C THR A 168 5.21 3.41 -16.85
N ASP A 169 4.95 2.97 -18.08
CA ASP A 169 3.83 2.07 -18.41
C ASP A 169 4.25 0.60 -18.45
N LYS A 170 5.55 0.31 -18.24
CA LYS A 170 6.06 -1.05 -18.15
C LYS A 170 5.52 -1.72 -16.89
N ARG A 171 4.79 -2.81 -17.07
CA ARG A 171 4.24 -3.58 -15.94
C ARG A 171 5.35 -4.35 -15.21
N PRO A 172 5.50 -4.12 -13.89
CA PRO A 172 6.49 -4.82 -13.08
C PRO A 172 6.04 -6.24 -12.77
N ASP A 173 7.01 -7.12 -12.56
CA ASP A 173 6.76 -8.48 -12.07
C ASP A 173 6.19 -8.42 -10.65
N ALA A 174 5.25 -9.30 -10.36
CA ALA A 174 4.59 -9.37 -9.06
C ALA A 174 5.46 -10.07 -8.01
N CYS A 175 6.05 -11.22 -8.36
CA CYS A 175 6.86 -11.97 -7.41
C CYS A 175 8.20 -11.26 -7.14
N GLY A 176 8.58 -11.18 -5.87
CA GLY A 176 9.82 -10.52 -5.44
C GLY A 176 9.76 -9.00 -5.39
N SER A 177 8.65 -8.38 -5.80
CA SER A 177 8.46 -6.92 -5.76
C SER A 177 7.78 -6.42 -4.48
N PHE A 178 7.32 -7.31 -3.61
CA PHE A 178 6.64 -6.97 -2.36
C PHE A 178 6.98 -7.94 -1.23
N VAL A 179 6.76 -7.49 0.01
CA VAL A 179 6.82 -8.26 1.24
C VAL A 179 5.42 -8.31 1.88
N ARG A 180 5.07 -9.46 2.45
CA ARG A 180 3.82 -9.64 3.19
C ARG A 180 3.96 -9.09 4.61
N VAL A 181 2.94 -8.41 5.10
CA VAL A 181 2.87 -8.02 6.51
C VAL A 181 2.36 -9.21 7.32
N THR A 182 3.25 -10.15 7.64
CA THR A 182 2.90 -11.53 8.07
C THR A 182 2.03 -11.65 9.33
N TRP A 183 1.98 -10.62 10.17
CA TRP A 183 1.15 -10.62 11.38
C TRP A 183 -0.30 -10.17 11.11
N ASP A 184 -0.59 -9.58 9.94
CA ASP A 184 -1.90 -9.03 9.58
C ASP A 184 -2.46 -9.58 8.26
N ASP A 185 -1.58 -9.85 7.29
CA ASP A 185 -1.95 -10.41 5.99
C ASP A 185 -2.31 -11.89 6.09
N ASN A 186 -3.55 -12.22 5.70
CA ASN A 186 -4.02 -13.60 5.54
C ASN A 186 -4.50 -13.87 4.11
N SER A 187 -4.10 -13.01 3.16
CA SER A 187 -4.55 -13.11 1.79
C SER A 187 -3.98 -14.35 1.06
N LYS A 188 -4.78 -14.91 0.15
CA LYS A 188 -4.33 -15.91 -0.83
C LYS A 188 -3.67 -15.23 -2.02
N LEU A 189 -4.15 -14.06 -2.45
CA LEU A 189 -3.53 -13.27 -3.52
C LEU A 189 -2.02 -13.13 -3.33
N ALA A 190 -1.56 -12.75 -2.14
CA ALA A 190 -0.13 -12.58 -1.85
C ALA A 190 0.70 -13.88 -1.99
N GLY A 191 0.07 -15.06 -1.92
CA GLY A 191 0.72 -16.35 -2.13
C GLY A 191 0.78 -16.82 -3.59
N ILE A 192 0.09 -16.15 -4.51
CA ILE A 192 -0.03 -16.55 -5.92
C ILE A 192 0.42 -15.46 -6.89
N CYS A 193 1.48 -14.73 -6.55
CA CYS A 193 1.99 -13.60 -7.35
C CYS A 193 2.27 -13.94 -8.83
N LYS A 194 2.65 -15.19 -9.14
CA LYS A 194 2.90 -15.66 -10.52
C LYS A 194 1.64 -15.62 -11.40
N ASP A 195 0.48 -15.59 -10.77
CA ASP A 195 -0.80 -15.66 -11.44
C ASP A 195 -1.47 -14.29 -11.55
N TRP A 196 -0.78 -13.22 -11.16
CA TRP A 196 -1.33 -11.87 -11.19
C TRP A 196 -1.36 -11.29 -12.60
N GLY A 197 -2.33 -10.41 -12.82
CA GLY A 197 -2.40 -9.51 -13.94
C GLY A 197 -3.09 -10.09 -15.17
N GLN A 198 -3.53 -9.16 -16.02
CA GLN A 198 -4.15 -9.44 -17.29
C GLN A 198 -3.79 -8.34 -18.30
N VAL A 199 -3.42 -8.76 -19.50
CA VAL A 199 -3.32 -7.93 -20.69
C VAL A 199 -4.40 -8.37 -21.70
N THR A 200 -4.55 -7.63 -22.79
CA THR A 200 -5.51 -8.00 -23.84
C THR A 200 -5.18 -9.40 -24.38
N GLY A 201 -6.14 -10.32 -24.24
CA GLY A 201 -6.00 -11.70 -24.71
C GLY A 201 -5.27 -12.67 -23.77
N GLU A 202 -4.61 -12.20 -22.70
CA GLU A 202 -3.79 -13.04 -21.83
C GLU A 202 -3.98 -12.69 -20.35
N SER A 203 -4.14 -13.70 -19.52
CA SER A 203 -4.25 -13.59 -18.05
C SER A 203 -3.21 -14.47 -17.38
N LEU A 204 -2.92 -14.22 -16.09
CA LEU A 204 -1.94 -14.98 -15.32
C LEU A 204 -0.49 -14.73 -15.76
N ILE A 205 -0.18 -13.46 -16.04
CA ILE A 205 1.09 -13.03 -16.61
C ILE A 205 2.18 -12.76 -15.55
N GLY A 206 1.87 -12.97 -14.27
CA GLY A 206 2.78 -12.73 -13.16
C GLY A 206 3.15 -11.26 -12.93
N LYS A 207 2.27 -10.32 -13.29
CA LYS A 207 2.54 -8.87 -13.24
C LYS A 207 1.44 -8.09 -12.52
N TRP A 208 1.80 -6.90 -12.06
CA TRP A 208 0.85 -5.95 -11.48
C TRP A 208 -0.10 -5.36 -12.55
N GLY A 209 -1.33 -5.05 -12.13
CA GLY A 209 -2.31 -4.30 -12.91
C GLY A 209 -3.14 -5.11 -13.92
N HIS A 210 -4.13 -4.42 -14.49
CA HIS A 210 -5.11 -4.95 -15.45
C HIS A 210 -5.10 -4.16 -16.77
N SER A 211 -5.61 -4.72 -17.86
CA SER A 211 -5.65 -4.05 -19.19
C SER A 211 -6.61 -2.87 -19.26
N GLU A 212 -7.71 -2.90 -18.50
CA GLU A 212 -8.75 -1.86 -18.55
C GLU A 212 -8.28 -0.49 -18.09
N ASP A 213 -7.51 -0.41 -16.99
CA ASP A 213 -6.97 0.84 -16.45
C ASP A 213 -5.52 0.63 -15.97
N PRO A 214 -4.54 0.64 -16.90
CA PRO A 214 -3.16 0.32 -16.58
C PRO A 214 -2.50 1.32 -15.62
N GLY A 215 -2.14 0.85 -14.43
CA GLY A 215 -1.47 1.64 -13.40
C GLY A 215 -2.44 2.34 -12.44
N SER A 216 -3.71 1.95 -12.47
CA SER A 216 -4.69 2.39 -11.48
C SER A 216 -4.41 1.80 -10.11
N LEU A 217 -4.38 2.65 -9.09
CA LEU A 217 -4.24 2.20 -7.71
C LEU A 217 -5.48 1.46 -7.21
N TYR A 218 -6.68 1.89 -7.62
CA TYR A 218 -7.94 1.36 -7.05
C TYR A 218 -8.70 0.46 -8.02
N TRP A 219 -8.41 0.49 -9.33
CA TRP A 219 -9.03 -0.38 -10.33
C TRP A 219 -8.09 -1.53 -10.72
N TYR A 220 -8.24 -2.65 -10.03
CA TYR A 220 -7.45 -3.87 -10.25
C TYR A 220 -5.90 -3.68 -10.24
N PRO A 221 -5.30 -3.03 -9.21
CA PRO A 221 -3.85 -3.08 -9.01
C PRO A 221 -3.32 -4.52 -8.90
N VAL A 222 -4.12 -5.42 -8.31
CA VAL A 222 -3.83 -6.85 -8.17
C VAL A 222 -5.03 -7.64 -8.65
N PHE A 223 -4.81 -8.55 -9.59
CA PHE A 223 -5.88 -9.26 -10.28
C PHE A 223 -5.53 -10.71 -10.53
N LYS A 224 -6.35 -11.64 -10.04
CA LYS A 224 -6.38 -13.04 -10.45
C LYS A 224 -7.73 -13.32 -11.10
N ARG A 225 -7.72 -13.64 -12.40
CA ARG A 225 -8.94 -13.88 -13.20
C ARG A 225 -9.88 -14.86 -12.50
N SER A 226 -11.14 -14.46 -12.38
CA SER A 226 -12.25 -15.27 -11.85
C SER A 226 -12.07 -15.77 -10.40
N MET A 227 -11.15 -15.21 -9.62
CA MET A 227 -10.93 -15.64 -8.24
C MET A 227 -10.87 -14.48 -7.26
N TYR A 228 -9.77 -13.74 -7.26
CA TYR A 228 -9.44 -12.81 -6.20
C TYR A 228 -8.93 -11.50 -6.80
N HIS A 229 -9.44 -10.40 -6.31
CA HIS A 229 -9.07 -9.08 -6.78
C HIS A 229 -8.77 -8.16 -5.59
N LEU A 230 -7.98 -7.14 -5.89
CA LEU A 230 -7.90 -5.93 -5.09
C LEU A 230 -8.55 -4.81 -5.90
N ARG A 231 -9.71 -4.28 -5.48
CA ARG A 231 -10.35 -3.16 -6.17
C ARG A 231 -11.33 -2.36 -5.31
N VAL A 232 -11.60 -1.12 -5.72
CA VAL A 232 -12.74 -0.31 -5.26
C VAL A 232 -13.69 -0.12 -6.43
N LYS A 233 -14.91 -0.63 -6.31
CA LYS A 233 -15.97 -0.53 -7.33
C LYS A 233 -16.91 0.62 -7.01
N LEU A 234 -16.93 1.60 -7.89
CA LEU A 234 -17.79 2.78 -7.81
C LEU A 234 -18.90 2.71 -8.86
N HIS A 235 -20.04 3.33 -8.57
CA HIS A 235 -21.06 3.67 -9.55
C HIS A 235 -21.33 5.17 -9.45
N LYS A 236 -20.92 5.92 -10.48
CA LYS A 236 -20.71 7.37 -10.38
C LYS A 236 -19.72 7.66 -9.25
N THR A 237 -20.18 8.18 -8.12
CA THR A 237 -19.38 8.44 -6.92
C THR A 237 -19.71 7.51 -5.76
N ASP A 238 -20.77 6.70 -5.86
CA ASP A 238 -21.22 5.88 -4.74
C ASP A 238 -20.39 4.60 -4.66
N LEU A 239 -19.87 4.29 -3.47
CA LEU A 239 -19.19 3.03 -3.21
C LEU A 239 -20.17 1.87 -3.35
N LYS A 240 -19.93 0.96 -4.30
CA LYS A 240 -20.78 -0.22 -4.52
C LYS A 240 -20.21 -1.47 -3.89
N LYS A 241 -18.89 -1.64 -3.98
CA LYS A 241 -18.20 -2.80 -3.43
C LYS A 241 -16.71 -2.51 -3.28
N MET A 242 -16.09 -3.06 -2.25
CA MET A 242 -14.63 -3.20 -2.20
C MET A 242 -14.26 -4.68 -2.32
N GLU A 243 -13.09 -4.97 -2.88
CA GLU A 243 -12.56 -6.34 -2.93
C GLU A 243 -11.17 -6.32 -2.32
N CYS A 244 -11.01 -7.09 -1.24
CA CYS A 244 -9.77 -7.23 -0.48
C CYS A 244 -9.31 -8.68 -0.54
N ASP A 245 -8.82 -9.12 -1.70
CA ASP A 245 -8.60 -10.54 -1.96
C ASP A 245 -9.92 -11.31 -1.90
N ASP A 246 -10.91 -10.87 -2.67
CA ASP A 246 -12.16 -11.59 -2.92
C ASP A 246 -12.63 -11.38 -4.37
N GLY A 247 -13.69 -12.09 -4.77
CA GLY A 247 -14.10 -12.21 -6.16
C GLY A 247 -15.46 -11.59 -6.45
N THR A 248 -15.96 -11.82 -7.66
CA THR A 248 -17.21 -11.26 -8.22
C THR A 248 -18.51 -11.77 -7.58
N GLY A 249 -18.44 -12.45 -6.44
CA GLY A 249 -19.60 -12.90 -5.67
C GLY A 249 -20.38 -11.76 -5.01
N THR A 250 -21.35 -12.15 -4.17
CA THR A 250 -22.19 -11.25 -3.37
C THR A 250 -21.35 -10.22 -2.61
N ASN A 251 -21.89 -9.01 -2.46
CA ASN A 251 -21.21 -8.01 -1.64
C ASN A 251 -21.27 -8.44 -0.17
N ASN A 252 -20.10 -8.71 0.41
CA ASN A 252 -19.90 -9.08 1.80
C ASN A 252 -19.20 -7.96 2.60
N ASP A 253 -19.24 -6.72 2.10
CA ASP A 253 -18.72 -5.56 2.80
C ASP A 253 -19.53 -5.27 4.07
N THR A 254 -18.83 -4.99 5.15
CA THR A 254 -19.38 -4.66 6.46
C THR A 254 -18.86 -3.31 6.94
N ASN A 255 -19.61 -2.62 7.82
CA ASN A 255 -19.21 -1.31 8.32
C ASN A 255 -17.82 -1.36 8.96
N GLY A 256 -16.92 -0.49 8.51
CA GLY A 256 -15.53 -0.42 8.96
C GLY A 256 -14.56 -1.38 8.24
N ASP A 257 -15.01 -2.08 7.20
CA ASP A 257 -14.11 -2.63 6.19
C ASP A 257 -13.40 -1.48 5.48
N PHE A 258 -12.14 -1.65 5.07
CA PHE A 258 -11.41 -0.57 4.43
C PHE A 258 -10.47 -1.04 3.33
N TRP A 259 -10.19 -0.11 2.43
CA TRP A 259 -9.20 -0.19 1.37
C TRP A 259 -8.31 1.06 1.45
N LYS A 260 -7.03 0.87 1.76
CA LYS A 260 -6.07 1.97 1.98
C LYS A 260 -4.79 1.74 1.21
N VAL A 261 -4.22 2.83 0.69
CA VAL A 261 -2.87 2.86 0.10
C VAL A 261 -2.06 3.96 0.74
N PHE A 262 -0.80 3.63 1.04
CA PHE A 262 0.15 4.55 1.62
C PHE A 262 1.44 4.64 0.79
N VAL A 263 2.12 5.77 0.89
CA VAL A 263 3.47 5.99 0.34
C VAL A 263 4.47 6.33 1.44
N ARG A 264 5.74 6.01 1.22
CA ARG A 264 6.85 6.39 2.09
C ARG A 264 8.16 6.57 1.35
#